data_AF-A0A2D6S2P6-F1
#
_entry.id   AF-A0A2D6S2P6-F1
#
_cell.length_a   1.000
_cell.length_b   1.000
_cell.length_c   1.000
_cell.angle_alpha   90.00
_cell.angle_beta   90.00
_cell.angle_gamma   90.00
#
_symmetry.space_group_name_H-M   'P 1'
#
loop_
_entity.id
_entity.type
_entity.pdbx_description
1 polymer ?
#
loop_
_entity_poly.entity_id
_entity_poly.type
_entity_poly.pdbx_seq_one_letter_code
_entity_poly.pdbx_strand_id
1 'polypeptide(L)' 'MELETVRAGMVELGVAANLHFQGHVAHPHAEVVAICDTGIENADNFSQHNNGNTVRLGTTK' A
#
# COMPACT_ATOMS: atom_id res chain seq x y z
N MET A 1 0.18 12.41 24.79
CA MET A 1 -0.22 11.05 24.42
C MET A 1 0.43 10.82 23.08
N GLU A 2 1.44 9.95 23.01
CA GLU A 2 2.03 9.55 21.73
C GLU A 2 0.96 8.76 20.97
N LEU A 3 0.62 9.17 19.75
CA LEU A 3 -0.30 8.42 18.91
C LEU A 3 0.47 7.24 18.30
N GLU A 4 -0.03 6.02 18.51
CA GLU A 4 0.53 4.82 17.89
C GLU A 4 0.43 4.91 16.37
N THR A 5 1.49 4.50 15.68
CA THR A 5 1.51 4.44 14.21
C THR A 5 0.58 3.33 13.72
N VAL A 6 -0.39 3.70 12.89
CA VAL A 6 -1.27 2.76 12.20
C VAL A 6 -0.51 2.10 11.05
N ARG A 7 -0.45 0.76 11.08
CA ARG A 7 0.18 -0.04 10.02
C ARG A 7 -0.90 -0.68 9.16
N ALA A 8 -1.01 -0.25 7.91
CA ALA A 8 -2.05 -0.67 6.99
C ALA A 8 -1.53 -1.68 5.94
N GLY A 9 -2.38 -2.63 5.58
CA GLY A 9 -2.25 -3.42 4.36
C GLY A 9 -3.29 -2.96 3.35
N MET A 10 -2.90 -2.82 2.08
CA MET A 10 -3.82 -2.48 1.00
C MET A 10 -4.01 -3.67 0.07
N VAL A 11 -5.25 -3.92 -0.34
CA VAL A 11 -5.64 -5.00 -1.25
C VAL A 11 -6.46 -4.40 -2.39
N GLU A 12 -6.36 -4.98 -3.58
CA GLU A 12 -7.03 -4.55 -4.82
C GLU A 12 -6.56 -3.15 -5.27
N LEU A 13 -5.47 -3.13 -6.05
CA LEU A 13 -4.76 -1.92 -6.45
C LEU A 13 -5.37 -1.25 -7.68
N GLY A 14 -6.70 -1.16 -7.69
CA GLY A 14 -7.48 -0.51 -8.74
C GLY A 14 -7.37 1.02 -8.75
N VAL A 15 -8.26 1.67 -9.50
CA VAL A 15 -8.19 3.12 -9.83
C VAL A 15 -8.03 4.03 -8.61
N ALA A 16 -8.67 3.71 -7.48
CA ALA A 16 -8.62 4.54 -6.27
C ALA A 16 -7.41 4.26 -5.36
N ALA A 17 -6.69 3.16 -5.56
CA ALA A 17 -5.64 2.72 -4.64
C ALA A 17 -4.55 3.77 -4.46
N ASN A 18 -4.19 4.49 -5.52
CA ASN A 18 -3.16 5.52 -5.44
C ASN A 18 -3.56 6.67 -4.50
N LEU A 19 -4.82 7.11 -4.54
CA LEU A 19 -5.33 8.16 -3.66
C LEU A 19 -5.28 7.71 -2.19
N HIS A 20 -5.67 6.46 -1.92
CA HIS A 20 -5.58 5.90 -0.56
C HIS A 20 -4.15 5.79 -0.06
N PHE A 21 -3.21 5.34 -0.91
CA PHE A 21 -1.81 5.25 -0.54
C PHE A 21 -1.23 6.62 -0.18
N GLN A 22 -1.47 7.62 -1.04
CA GLN A 22 -1.01 8.99 -0.79
C GLN A 22 -1.61 9.59 0.49
N GLY A 23 -2.88 9.27 0.79
CA GLY A 23 -3.51 9.67 2.05
C GLY A 23 -2.82 9.09 3.28
N HIS A 24 -2.41 7.81 3.24
CA HIS A 24 -1.66 7.19 4.33
C HIS A 24 -0.27 7.79 4.47
N VAL A 25 0.47 7.97 3.36
CA VAL A 25 1.82 8.56 3.38
C VAL A 25 1.82 9.99 3.91
N ALA A 26 0.78 10.77 3.61
CA ALA A 26 0.65 12.15 4.10
C ALA A 26 0.32 12.24 5.60
N HIS A 27 -0.12 11.14 6.23
CA HIS A 27 -0.55 11.16 7.63
C HIS A 27 0.62 10.80 8.57
N PRO A 28 0.93 11.63 9.59
CA PRO A 28 2.15 11.49 10.40
C PRO A 28 2.21 10.22 11.28
N HIS A 29 1.06 9.58 11.50
CA HIS A 29 0.94 8.35 12.30
C HIS A 29 0.37 7.19 11.48
N ALA A 30 0.66 7.13 10.17
CA ALA A 30 0.25 6.00 9.33
C ALA A 30 1.37 5.54 8.39
N GLU A 31 1.39 4.24 8.11
CA GLU A 31 2.31 3.61 7.17
C GLU A 31 1.59 2.47 6.46
N VAL A 32 1.73 2.38 5.13
CA VAL A 32 1.34 1.19 4.38
C VAL A 32 2.52 0.23 4.37
N VAL A 33 2.36 -0.95 4.98
CA VAL A 33 3.46 -1.92 5.15
C VAL A 33 3.39 -3.08 4.17
N ALA A 34 2.22 -3.31 3.57
CA ALA A 34 1.99 -4.35 2.59
C ALA A 34 0.97 -3.91 1.54
N ILE A 35 1.19 -4.35 0.30
CA ILE A 35 0.25 -4.20 -0.80
C ILE A 35 0.04 -5.55 -1.49
N CYS A 36 -1.19 -5.80 -1.92
CA CYS A 36 -1.59 -7.07 -2.51
C CYS A 36 -2.52 -6.85 -3.70
N ASP A 37 -2.30 -7.61 -4.77
CA ASP A 37 -3.22 -7.69 -5.90
C ASP A 37 -3.31 -9.15 -6.41
N THR A 38 -4.23 -9.40 -7.32
CA THR A 38 -4.32 -10.68 -8.04
C THR A 38 -3.13 -10.89 -8.99
N GLY A 39 -2.60 -9.81 -9.59
CA GLY A 39 -1.34 -9.86 -10.34
C GLY A 39 -0.19 -9.39 -9.47
N ILE A 40 0.85 -10.21 -9.27
CA ILE A 40 2.05 -9.75 -8.56
C ILE A 40 2.70 -8.58 -9.31
N GLU A 41 2.59 -8.56 -10.65
CA GLU A 41 3.03 -7.46 -11.49
C GLU A 41 2.30 -6.15 -11.17
N ASN A 42 1.02 -6.19 -10.80
CA ASN A 42 0.28 -5.01 -10.39
C ASN A 42 0.80 -4.47 -9.05
N ALA A 43 1.06 -5.37 -8.09
CA ALA A 43 1.66 -5.01 -6.81
C ALA A 43 3.07 -4.42 -6.98
N ASP A 44 3.92 -5.03 -7.82
CA ASP A 44 5.26 -4.53 -8.11
C ASP A 44 5.20 -3.15 -8.79
N ASN A 45 4.39 -2.99 -9.83
CA ASN A 45 4.22 -1.72 -10.56
C ASN A 45 3.72 -0.62 -9.63
N PHE A 46 2.75 -0.92 -8.77
CA PHE A 46 2.22 0.05 -7.80
C PHE A 46 3.27 0.47 -6.77
N SER A 47 4.07 -0.48 -6.26
CA SER A 47 5.16 -0.19 -5.33
C SER A 47 6.23 0.71 -5.96
N GLN A 48 6.59 0.44 -7.22
CA GLN A 48 7.58 1.22 -7.96
C GLN A 48 7.06 2.63 -8.25
N HIS A 49 5.80 2.78 -8.67
CA HIS A 49 5.20 4.08 -8.94
C HIS A 49 5.17 5.00 -7.70
N ASN A 50 4.94 4.41 -6.53
CA ASN A 50 4.78 5.14 -5.27
C ASN A 50 6.07 5.22 -4.43
N ASN A 51 7.18 4.65 -4.89
CA ASN A 51 8.42 4.49 -4.11
C ASN A 51 8.19 3.89 -2.71
N GLY A 52 7.18 3.03 -2.57
CA GLY A 52 6.80 2.47 -1.28
C GLY A 52 7.77 1.37 -0.82
N ASN A 53 8.28 1.46 0.41
CA ASN A 53 8.98 0.35 1.05
C ASN A 53 7.98 -0.66 1.61
N THR A 54 7.23 -1.32 0.73
CA THR A 54 6.13 -2.21 1.10
C THR A 54 6.42 -3.66 0.75
N VAL A 55 5.89 -4.58 1.55
CA VAL A 55 5.83 -6.00 1.18
C VAL A 55 4.84 -6.14 0.03
N ARG A 56 5.27 -6.77 -1.07
CA ARG A 56 4.48 -6.95 -2.28
C ARG A 56 4.00 -8.39 -2.34
N LEU A 57 2.69 -8.57 -2.43
CA LEU A 57 2.03 -9.86 -2.43
C LEU A 57 1.19 -10.03 -3.70
N GLY A 58 1.25 -11.22 -4.28
CA GLY A 58 0.42 -11.64 -5.39
C GLY A 58 -0.47 -12.79 -4.94
N THR A 59 -1.72 -12.80 -5.38
CA THR A 59 -2.65 -13.90 -5.10
C THR A 59 -3.10 -14.53 -6.40
N THR A 60 -2.93 -15.83 -6.54
CA THR A 60 -3.60 -16.57 -7.60
C THR A 60 -5.03 -16.88 -7.16
N LYS A 61 -6.02 -16.67 -8.04
CA LYS A 61 -7.35 -17.26 -7.85
C LYS A 61 -7.28 -18.78 -7.82
#